data_AF-A0A6J2VL71-F1
#
_entry.id   AF-A0A6J2VL71-F1
#
_cell.length_a   1.000
_cell.length_b   1.000
_cell.length_c   1.000
_cell.angle_alpha   90.00
_cell.angle_beta   90.00
_cell.angle_gamma   90.00
#
_symmetry.space_group_name_H-M   'P 1'
#
loop_
_entity.id
_entity.type
_entity.pdbx_description
1 polymer ?
#
loop_
_entity_poly.entity_id
_entity_poly.type
_entity_poly.pdbx_seq_one_letter_code
_entity_poly.pdbx_strand_id
1 'polypeptide(L)'
;MNETQTVRKNHGDGHKCSERKFLVTNQFQVVGPAGPLVAVAGEDLVLPCSLKPNISAVDMTVEWSRLHGSDTLVHLYTDHEDRNEKQIQSYRERTALFKEELQKGNTSLKLFKVRVSDEGEYKCLIDNKNWQDDVTVEVRVEAVGTHPAISMEGYDHSGRLSLLCETKGWNPEPEILWLNSEGDSLPAENTETDRDTEGFNVKQRVIVQDSNTNRLFCRVLMRDHMRETEIYIPSKVFHTWKTAVTWISLLSIFFVIILGTMTIYIYKFKEEGSAVLVSGLNSNTSSLKKLDLSSKNLYDSGVKLLSAELKKSDCEVEILG
;
A
#
# COMPACT_ATOMS: atom_id res chain seq x y z
N MET A 1 -45.71 33.67 -10.07
CA MET A 1 -46.95 34.48 -10.21
C MET A 1 -46.55 35.95 -10.36
N ASN A 2 -46.87 36.61 -11.48
CA ASN A 2 -46.48 38.01 -11.70
C ASN A 2 -47.43 38.91 -10.89
N GLU A 3 -46.92 39.57 -9.84
CA GLU A 3 -47.69 40.62 -9.18
C GLU A 3 -47.59 41.91 -9.98
N THR A 4 -48.72 42.33 -10.55
CA THR A 4 -48.84 43.62 -11.25
C THR A 4 -49.31 44.65 -10.22
N GLN A 5 -48.37 45.34 -9.56
CA GLN A 5 -48.76 46.46 -8.69
C GLN A 5 -49.00 47.72 -9.51
N THR A 6 -50.20 48.29 -9.37
CA THR A 6 -50.60 49.52 -10.06
C THR A 6 -50.49 50.69 -9.09
N VAL A 7 -49.41 51.47 -9.18
CA VAL A 7 -49.27 52.70 -8.38
C VAL A 7 -49.92 53.86 -9.12
N ARG A 8 -51.08 54.33 -8.63
CA ARG A 8 -51.70 55.57 -9.11
C ARG A 8 -51.19 56.76 -8.30
N LYS A 9 -50.50 57.70 -8.96
CA LYS A 9 -50.27 59.05 -8.42
C LYS A 9 -51.33 59.97 -9.02
N ASN A 10 -52.24 60.47 -8.20
CA ASN A 10 -53.16 61.53 -8.63
C ASN A 10 -52.44 62.88 -8.45
N HIS A 11 -52.19 63.57 -9.56
CA HIS A 11 -51.81 64.97 -9.56
C HIS A 11 -53.03 65.81 -9.95
N GLY A 12 -53.29 66.89 -9.21
CA GLY A 12 -54.52 67.68 -9.27
C GLY A 12 -54.63 68.65 -10.44
N ASP A 13 -54.04 68.35 -11.59
CA ASP A 13 -54.21 69.14 -12.81
C ASP A 13 -54.39 68.20 -14.01
N GLY A 14 -55.36 68.50 -14.86
CA GLY A 14 -56.05 67.64 -15.83
C GLY A 14 -55.23 67.03 -16.98
N HIS A 15 -54.00 66.61 -16.74
CA HIS A 15 -53.19 65.86 -17.68
C HIS A 15 -53.39 64.35 -17.50
N LYS A 16 -53.82 63.69 -18.58
CA LYS A 16 -54.00 62.23 -18.65
C LYS A 16 -52.64 61.54 -18.43
N CYS A 17 -52.44 60.90 -17.27
CA CYS A 17 -51.26 60.10 -17.02
C CYS A 17 -51.22 58.90 -17.97
N SER A 18 -50.10 58.71 -18.66
CA SER A 18 -49.77 57.45 -19.34
C SER A 18 -49.48 56.38 -18.30
N GLU A 19 -50.20 55.24 -18.38
CA GLU A 19 -49.93 54.06 -17.57
C GLU A 19 -48.61 53.42 -18.01
N ARG A 20 -47.56 53.57 -17.20
CA ARG A 20 -46.35 52.75 -17.34
C ARG A 20 -46.54 51.46 -16.55
N LYS A 21 -46.70 50.34 -17.27
CA LYS A 21 -46.51 49.01 -16.69
C LYS A 21 -45.03 48.83 -16.38
N PHE A 22 -44.66 48.88 -15.11
CA PHE A 22 -43.35 48.42 -14.66
C PHE A 22 -43.40 46.89 -14.56
N LEU A 23 -42.55 46.20 -15.31
CA LEU A 23 -42.23 44.80 -15.04
C LEU A 23 -41.25 44.81 -13.86
N VAL A 24 -41.71 44.37 -12.68
CA VAL A 24 -40.79 44.05 -11.59
C VAL A 24 -40.11 42.75 -11.98
N THR A 25 -38.89 42.82 -12.49
CA THR A 25 -38.01 41.65 -12.59
C THR A 25 -37.61 41.28 -11.17
N ASN A 26 -38.08 40.13 -10.67
CA ASN A 26 -37.62 39.54 -9.41
C ASN A 26 -36.19 39.04 -9.58
N GLN A 27 -35.24 39.97 -9.72
CA GLN A 27 -33.81 39.68 -9.75
C GLN A 27 -33.39 39.28 -8.33
N PHE A 28 -32.81 38.10 -8.21
CA PHE A 28 -32.22 37.59 -6.97
C PHE A 28 -30.73 37.32 -7.19
N GLN A 29 -30.02 37.20 -6.08
CA GLN A 29 -28.65 36.71 -6.04
C GLN A 29 -28.59 35.40 -5.28
N VAL A 30 -27.75 34.48 -5.73
CA VAL A 30 -27.44 33.25 -5.01
C VAL A 30 -26.22 33.48 -4.14
N VAL A 31 -26.35 33.17 -2.85
CA VAL A 31 -25.29 33.36 -1.85
C VAL A 31 -24.93 32.01 -1.25
N GLY A 32 -23.64 31.68 -1.33
CA GLY A 32 -23.02 30.49 -0.75
C GLY A 32 -22.18 30.80 0.48
N PRO A 33 -21.29 29.88 0.90
CA PRO A 33 -20.40 30.09 2.02
C PRO A 33 -19.29 31.10 1.69
N ALA A 34 -18.68 31.69 2.72
CA ALA A 34 -17.57 32.64 2.56
C ALA A 34 -16.23 31.98 2.20
N GLY A 35 -16.12 30.66 2.29
CA GLY A 35 -14.91 29.90 2.01
C GLY A 35 -15.17 28.40 1.91
N PRO A 36 -14.09 27.59 1.78
CA PRO A 36 -14.21 26.14 1.64
C PRO A 36 -14.84 25.49 2.88
N LEU A 37 -15.64 24.46 2.65
CA LEU A 37 -16.21 23.63 3.71
C LEU A 37 -15.29 22.45 3.97
N VAL A 38 -15.00 22.18 5.24
CA VAL A 38 -14.28 20.97 5.67
C VAL A 38 -15.29 20.01 6.26
N ALA A 39 -15.31 18.77 5.75
CA ALA A 39 -16.20 17.72 6.21
C ALA A 39 -15.40 16.46 6.58
N VAL A 40 -15.80 15.77 7.64
CA VAL A 40 -15.21 14.48 8.01
C VAL A 40 -15.91 13.37 7.25
N ALA A 41 -15.14 12.44 6.67
CA ALA A 41 -15.70 11.29 5.97
C ALA A 41 -16.60 10.46 6.90
N GLY A 42 -17.78 10.09 6.40
CA GLY A 42 -18.82 9.36 7.13
C GLY A 42 -19.89 10.24 7.77
N GLU A 43 -19.62 11.53 7.97
CA GLU A 43 -20.60 12.49 8.51
C GLU A 43 -21.52 13.07 7.43
N ASP A 44 -22.59 13.74 7.85
CA ASP A 44 -23.45 14.50 6.94
C ASP A 44 -22.90 15.93 6.76
N LEU A 45 -22.96 16.46 5.55
CA LEU A 45 -22.57 17.83 5.22
C LEU A 45 -23.76 18.61 4.67
N VAL A 46 -23.87 19.88 5.05
CA VAL A 46 -24.80 20.82 4.41
C VAL A 46 -24.00 21.77 3.52
N LEU A 47 -24.33 21.78 2.24
CA LEU A 47 -23.83 22.73 1.24
C LEU A 47 -24.76 23.95 1.24
N PRO A 48 -24.33 25.10 1.79
CA PRO A 48 -25.20 26.25 1.94
C PRO A 48 -25.39 26.95 0.60
N CYS A 49 -26.65 27.21 0.26
CA CYS A 49 -27.06 27.99 -0.90
C CYS A 49 -28.39 28.69 -0.56
N SER A 50 -28.45 30.00 -0.77
CA SER A 50 -29.62 30.80 -0.38
C SER A 50 -29.84 31.99 -1.30
N LEU A 51 -31.11 32.41 -1.42
CA LEU A 51 -31.51 33.55 -2.21
C LEU A 51 -31.39 34.86 -1.42
N LYS A 52 -30.90 35.90 -2.10
CA LYS A 52 -30.87 37.27 -1.61
C LYS A 52 -31.58 38.19 -2.63
N PRO A 53 -32.67 38.88 -2.24
CA PRO A 53 -33.36 38.82 -0.95
C PRO A 53 -34.05 37.46 -0.69
N ASN A 54 -34.42 37.19 0.57
CA ASN A 54 -35.09 35.96 0.98
C ASN A 54 -36.50 35.87 0.37
N ILE A 55 -36.59 35.29 -0.82
CA ILE A 55 -37.83 35.05 -1.56
C ILE A 55 -38.06 33.54 -1.68
N SER A 56 -39.31 33.13 -1.93
CA SER A 56 -39.62 31.70 -2.08
C SER A 56 -38.98 31.10 -3.32
N ALA A 57 -38.28 29.98 -3.14
CA ALA A 57 -37.68 29.16 -4.20
C ALA A 57 -38.56 27.97 -4.63
N VAL A 58 -39.78 27.85 -4.08
CA VAL A 58 -40.63 26.66 -4.30
C VAL A 58 -41.03 26.46 -5.76
N ASP A 59 -41.28 27.56 -6.48
CA ASP A 59 -41.63 27.57 -7.91
C ASP A 59 -40.40 27.64 -8.85
N MET A 60 -39.18 27.55 -8.30
CA MET A 60 -37.93 27.68 -9.05
C MET A 60 -37.29 26.31 -9.30
N THR A 61 -36.39 26.25 -10.29
CA THR A 61 -35.52 25.08 -10.49
C THR A 61 -34.25 25.27 -9.66
N VAL A 62 -33.89 24.25 -8.87
CA VAL A 62 -32.65 24.20 -8.10
C VAL A 62 -31.81 23.05 -8.60
N GLU A 63 -30.64 23.35 -9.15
CA GLU A 63 -29.69 22.36 -9.61
C GLU A 63 -28.40 22.43 -8.79
N TRP A 64 -28.02 21.30 -8.22
CA TRP A 64 -26.69 21.08 -7.69
C TRP A 64 -25.90 20.22 -8.66
N SER A 65 -24.72 20.69 -9.08
CA SER A 65 -23.85 19.95 -9.99
C SER A 65 -22.37 20.08 -9.64
N ARG A 66 -21.56 19.09 -10.04
CA ARG A 66 -20.09 19.17 -10.00
C ARG A 66 -19.61 20.15 -11.07
N LEU A 67 -18.52 20.88 -10.81
CA LEU A 67 -17.92 21.74 -11.85
C LEU A 67 -17.14 20.94 -12.90
N HIS A 68 -16.56 19.80 -12.53
CA HIS A 68 -15.68 18.99 -13.37
C HIS A 68 -16.24 17.58 -13.54
N GLY A 69 -16.00 16.95 -14.70
CA GLY A 69 -16.42 15.59 -15.02
C GLY A 69 -17.35 15.50 -16.23
N SER A 70 -17.60 14.28 -16.72
CA SER A 70 -18.51 14.00 -17.85
C SER A 70 -19.98 13.90 -17.42
N ASP A 71 -20.23 13.47 -16.19
CA ASP A 71 -21.54 13.50 -15.53
C ASP A 71 -21.39 14.40 -14.30
N THR A 72 -22.28 15.39 -14.17
CA THR A 72 -22.14 16.46 -13.18
C THR A 72 -23.34 16.57 -12.26
N LEU A 73 -24.48 15.92 -12.54
CA LEU A 73 -25.71 16.16 -11.79
C LEU A 73 -25.70 15.51 -10.39
N VAL A 74 -25.69 16.36 -9.35
CA VAL A 74 -25.67 15.95 -7.94
C VAL A 74 -27.08 15.95 -7.33
N HIS A 75 -27.92 16.92 -7.66
CA HIS A 75 -29.33 16.94 -7.25
C HIS A 75 -30.12 17.90 -8.14
N LEU A 76 -31.35 17.54 -8.51
CA LEU A 76 -32.26 18.41 -9.25
C LEU A 76 -33.62 18.48 -8.56
N TYR A 77 -34.08 19.70 -8.31
CA TYR A 77 -35.45 19.99 -7.91
C TYR A 77 -36.10 20.89 -8.96
N THR A 78 -37.25 20.46 -9.47
CA THR A 78 -38.05 21.21 -10.45
C THR A 78 -39.49 20.70 -10.41
N ASP A 79 -40.45 21.51 -10.86
CA ASP A 79 -41.88 21.16 -10.83
C ASP A 79 -42.38 20.65 -9.46
N HIS A 80 -41.87 21.22 -8.37
CA HIS A 80 -42.21 20.87 -6.98
C HIS A 80 -41.75 19.50 -6.48
N GLU A 81 -40.85 18.83 -7.21
CA GLU A 81 -40.35 17.50 -6.87
C GLU A 81 -38.85 17.36 -7.13
N ASP A 82 -38.23 16.35 -6.51
CA ASP A 82 -36.83 16.03 -6.78
C ASP A 82 -36.79 15.10 -8.00
N ARG A 83 -36.14 15.52 -9.09
CA ARG A 83 -36.03 14.79 -10.36
C ARG A 83 -34.63 14.24 -10.60
N ASN A 84 -34.32 13.17 -9.88
CA ASN A 84 -32.98 12.61 -9.79
C ASN A 84 -32.73 11.41 -10.73
N GLU A 85 -33.49 11.26 -11.82
CA GLU A 85 -33.35 10.10 -12.74
C GLU A 85 -31.97 10.05 -13.41
N LYS A 86 -31.42 11.23 -13.71
CA LYS A 86 -30.09 11.42 -14.31
C LYS A 86 -29.00 11.71 -13.28
N GLN A 87 -29.30 11.58 -11.99
CA GLN A 87 -28.33 11.84 -10.94
C GLN A 87 -27.16 10.85 -11.02
N ILE A 88 -25.95 11.36 -10.84
CA ILE A 88 -24.73 10.56 -10.72
C ILE A 88 -24.94 9.44 -9.70
N GLN A 89 -24.57 8.22 -10.08
CA GLN A 89 -24.83 7.00 -9.30
C GLN A 89 -24.35 7.07 -7.85
N SER A 90 -23.22 7.72 -7.56
CA SER A 90 -22.64 7.83 -6.21
C SER A 90 -23.40 8.76 -5.26
N TYR A 91 -24.32 9.59 -5.77
CA TYR A 91 -25.12 10.55 -4.99
C TYR A 91 -26.57 10.11 -4.76
N ARG A 92 -27.00 9.05 -5.44
CA ARG A 92 -28.36 8.51 -5.27
C ARG A 92 -28.63 8.17 -3.82
N GLU A 93 -29.78 8.61 -3.33
CA GLU A 93 -30.25 8.45 -1.93
C GLU A 93 -29.34 9.12 -0.87
N ARG A 94 -28.36 9.92 -1.31
CA ARG A 94 -27.43 10.64 -0.44
C ARG A 94 -27.61 12.14 -0.48
N THR A 95 -28.57 12.67 -1.23
CA THR A 95 -28.80 14.11 -1.31
C THR A 95 -30.25 14.47 -1.05
N ALA A 96 -30.49 15.56 -0.33
CA ALA A 96 -31.82 16.08 -0.07
C ALA A 96 -31.79 17.60 0.12
N LEU A 97 -32.81 18.29 -0.40
CA LEU A 97 -33.06 19.69 -0.08
C LEU A 97 -33.90 19.83 1.19
N PHE A 98 -33.77 20.97 1.87
CA PHE A 98 -34.65 21.36 2.98
C PHE A 98 -35.97 21.94 2.43
N LYS A 99 -36.88 21.06 1.97
CA LYS A 99 -38.12 21.46 1.27
C LYS A 99 -38.96 22.49 2.02
N GLU A 100 -39.02 22.37 3.35
CA GLU A 100 -39.77 23.30 4.21
C GLU A 100 -39.16 24.72 4.26
N GLU A 101 -37.87 24.84 3.99
CA GLU A 101 -37.13 26.11 4.01
C GLU A 101 -37.03 26.77 2.62
N LEU A 102 -37.47 26.09 1.55
CA LEU A 102 -37.56 26.66 0.20
C LEU A 102 -38.44 27.92 0.18
N GLN A 103 -39.51 27.97 0.99
CA GLN A 103 -40.39 29.13 1.11
C GLN A 103 -39.66 30.39 1.62
N LYS A 104 -38.54 30.20 2.33
CA LYS A 104 -37.69 31.28 2.85
C LYS A 104 -36.45 31.53 1.98
N GLY A 105 -36.35 30.87 0.82
CA GLY A 105 -35.24 31.02 -0.11
C GLY A 105 -34.00 30.20 0.24
N ASN A 106 -34.11 29.21 1.13
CA ASN A 106 -33.01 28.29 1.43
C ASN A 106 -33.05 27.10 0.47
N THR A 107 -32.03 26.99 -0.37
CA THR A 107 -31.85 25.93 -1.37
C THR A 107 -30.63 25.06 -1.06
N SER A 108 -30.21 25.05 0.20
CA SER A 108 -29.05 24.28 0.67
C SER A 108 -29.27 22.78 0.48
N LEU A 109 -28.20 22.07 0.11
CA LEU A 109 -28.23 20.63 -0.08
C LEU A 109 -27.64 19.93 1.13
N LYS A 110 -28.37 18.95 1.67
CA LYS A 110 -27.80 18.00 2.62
C LYS A 110 -27.23 16.81 1.84
N LEU A 111 -25.93 16.54 2.02
CA LEU A 111 -25.21 15.38 1.53
C LEU A 111 -24.95 14.40 2.68
N PHE A 112 -25.48 13.19 2.58
CA PHE A 112 -25.38 12.17 3.62
C PHE A 112 -24.12 11.32 3.49
N LYS A 113 -23.50 11.00 4.64
CA LYS A 113 -22.34 10.10 4.75
C LYS A 113 -21.23 10.43 3.74
N VAL A 114 -20.65 11.62 3.85
CA VAL A 114 -19.60 12.15 2.96
C VAL A 114 -18.48 11.14 2.76
N ARG A 115 -17.97 11.04 1.53
CA ARG A 115 -16.85 10.18 1.12
C ARG A 115 -15.70 11.05 0.64
N VAL A 116 -14.48 10.53 0.64
CA VAL A 116 -13.32 11.23 0.07
C VAL A 116 -13.53 11.61 -1.39
N SER A 117 -14.20 10.73 -2.16
CA SER A 117 -14.57 11.02 -3.55
C SER A 117 -15.60 12.14 -3.73
N ASP A 118 -16.26 12.60 -2.67
CA ASP A 118 -17.15 13.77 -2.70
C ASP A 118 -16.37 15.10 -2.61
N GLU A 119 -15.07 15.07 -2.35
CA GLU A 119 -14.20 16.27 -2.40
C GLU A 119 -14.28 16.97 -3.75
N GLY A 120 -14.20 18.31 -3.75
CA GLY A 120 -14.18 19.13 -4.96
C GLY A 120 -15.20 20.26 -4.96
N GLU A 121 -15.43 20.82 -6.14
CA GLU A 121 -16.25 22.03 -6.32
C GLU A 121 -17.65 21.67 -6.81
N TYR A 122 -18.64 22.29 -6.17
CA TYR A 122 -20.06 22.14 -6.46
C TYR A 122 -20.65 23.48 -6.87
N LYS A 123 -21.59 23.46 -7.80
CA LYS A 123 -22.36 24.62 -8.23
C LYS A 123 -23.79 24.47 -7.78
N CYS A 124 -24.32 25.51 -7.15
CA CYS A 124 -25.75 25.67 -6.92
C CYS A 124 -26.28 26.69 -7.92
N LEU A 125 -27.05 26.23 -8.91
CA LEU A 125 -27.72 27.05 -9.90
C LEU A 125 -29.20 27.14 -9.54
N ILE A 126 -29.73 28.37 -9.51
CA ILE A 126 -31.16 28.59 -9.32
C ILE A 126 -31.69 29.30 -10.55
N ASP A 127 -32.65 28.66 -11.23
CA ASP A 127 -33.31 29.20 -12.41
C ASP A 127 -34.78 29.53 -12.14
N ASN A 128 -35.19 30.71 -12.59
CA ASN A 128 -36.55 31.20 -12.54
C ASN A 128 -36.96 31.78 -13.90
N LYS A 129 -37.01 30.94 -14.94
CA LYS A 129 -37.49 31.21 -16.31
C LYS A 129 -36.75 32.33 -17.07
N ASN A 130 -36.80 33.55 -16.56
CA ASN A 130 -36.23 34.76 -17.17
C ASN A 130 -34.99 35.28 -16.42
N TRP A 131 -34.64 34.67 -15.29
CA TRP A 131 -33.48 35.03 -14.48
C TRP A 131 -32.87 33.78 -13.86
N GLN A 132 -31.55 33.70 -13.89
CA GLN A 132 -30.77 32.67 -13.25
C GLN A 132 -29.57 33.31 -12.54
N ASP A 133 -29.13 32.71 -11.46
CA ASP A 133 -27.86 33.04 -10.82
C ASP A 133 -27.31 31.79 -10.11
N ASP A 134 -26.00 31.78 -9.86
CA ASP A 134 -25.32 30.60 -9.30
C ASP A 134 -24.19 30.95 -8.33
N VAL A 135 -23.81 29.96 -7.53
CA VAL A 135 -22.64 30.06 -6.65
C VAL A 135 -21.87 28.75 -6.64
N THR A 136 -20.54 28.85 -6.52
CA THR A 136 -19.65 27.70 -6.36
C THR A 136 -19.27 27.50 -4.90
N VAL A 137 -19.29 26.25 -4.46
CA VAL A 137 -18.96 25.79 -3.11
C VAL A 137 -17.83 24.77 -3.20
N GLU A 138 -16.69 25.08 -2.57
CA GLU A 138 -15.56 24.16 -2.46
C GLU A 138 -15.74 23.27 -1.21
N VAL A 139 -15.63 21.96 -1.39
CA VAL A 139 -15.66 20.96 -0.31
C VAL A 139 -14.31 20.26 -0.22
N ARG A 140 -13.75 20.23 0.98
CA ARG A 140 -12.57 19.48 1.38
C ARG A 140 -12.98 18.37 2.34
N VAL A 141 -12.50 17.16 2.11
CA VAL A 141 -12.88 16.02 2.94
C VAL A 141 -11.69 15.61 3.79
N GLU A 142 -11.91 15.36 5.07
CA GLU A 142 -10.90 14.81 5.97
C GLU A 142 -11.26 13.37 6.32
N ALA A 143 -10.31 12.46 6.13
CA ALA A 143 -10.46 11.07 6.50
C ALA A 143 -9.29 10.66 7.39
N VAL A 144 -9.60 10.24 8.62
CA VAL A 144 -8.61 9.66 9.52
C VAL A 144 -8.56 8.17 9.23
N GLY A 145 -7.41 7.73 8.71
CA GLY A 145 -7.24 6.35 8.29
C GLY A 145 -7.10 5.36 9.44
N THR A 146 -6.78 4.12 9.06
CA THR A 146 -6.65 3.00 9.98
C THR A 146 -5.42 3.13 10.88
N HIS A 147 -5.39 2.35 11.97
CA HIS A 147 -4.13 2.14 12.69
C HIS A 147 -3.09 1.48 11.76
N PRO A 148 -1.80 1.86 11.84
CA PRO A 148 -0.78 1.24 11.03
C PRO A 148 -0.66 -0.26 11.35
N ALA A 149 -0.55 -1.09 10.32
CA ALA A 149 -0.33 -2.51 10.45
C ALA A 149 1.14 -2.82 10.12
N ILE A 150 1.86 -3.43 11.06
CA ILE A 150 3.24 -3.85 10.86
C ILE A 150 3.26 -5.33 10.47
N SER A 151 3.94 -5.65 9.39
CA SER A 151 4.18 -7.02 8.93
C SER A 151 5.68 -7.29 8.73
N MET A 152 6.05 -8.56 8.93
CA MET A 152 7.42 -9.04 8.74
C MET A 152 7.51 -9.71 7.36
N GLU A 153 8.26 -9.13 6.43
CA GLU A 153 8.36 -9.67 5.07
C GLU A 153 9.48 -10.71 4.91
N GLY A 154 10.42 -10.76 5.86
CA GLY A 154 11.49 -11.75 5.89
C GLY A 154 12.87 -11.11 6.02
N TYR A 155 13.87 -11.77 5.45
CA TYR A 155 15.27 -11.32 5.48
C TYR A 155 15.73 -10.91 4.09
N ASP A 156 16.52 -9.84 4.01
CA ASP A 156 17.23 -9.49 2.79
C ASP A 156 18.37 -10.48 2.49
N HIS A 157 19.02 -10.32 1.34
CA HIS A 157 20.17 -11.16 0.93
C HIS A 157 21.37 -11.05 1.90
N SER A 158 21.39 -10.02 2.76
CA SER A 158 22.41 -9.78 3.77
C SER A 158 22.02 -10.35 5.15
N GLY A 159 20.85 -10.98 5.27
CA GLY A 159 20.33 -11.54 6.53
C GLY A 159 19.75 -10.48 7.48
N ARG A 160 19.39 -9.28 6.99
CA ARG A 160 18.76 -8.20 7.77
C ARG A 160 17.25 -8.31 7.70
N LEU A 161 16.57 -8.01 8.81
CA LEU A 161 15.12 -8.16 8.94
C LEU A 161 14.41 -7.00 8.22
N SER A 162 13.48 -7.32 7.32
CA SER A 162 12.65 -6.36 6.61
C SER A 162 11.25 -6.31 7.24
N LEU A 163 10.84 -5.11 7.64
CA LEU A 163 9.51 -4.83 8.17
C LEU A 163 8.78 -3.85 7.25
N LEU A 164 7.50 -4.09 7.04
CA LEU A 164 6.60 -3.21 6.30
C LEU A 164 5.58 -2.65 7.27
N CYS A 165 5.39 -1.33 7.24
CA CYS A 165 4.25 -0.70 7.89
C CYS A 165 3.29 -0.20 6.81
N GLU A 166 2.01 -0.55 6.93
CA GLU A 166 0.96 -0.17 5.98
C GLU A 166 -0.22 0.48 6.72
N THR A 167 -0.77 1.56 6.15
CA THR A 167 -1.96 2.23 6.65
C THR A 167 -2.85 2.72 5.51
N LYS A 168 -4.16 2.85 5.74
CA LYS A 168 -5.16 3.06 4.68
C LYS A 168 -6.19 4.12 4.99
N GLY A 169 -6.77 4.71 3.94
CA GLY A 169 -7.95 5.57 4.03
C GLY A 169 -7.71 6.94 4.65
N TRP A 170 -6.53 7.53 4.43
CA TRP A 170 -6.20 8.87 4.92
C TRP A 170 -6.57 9.93 3.88
N ASN A 171 -7.06 11.09 4.31
CA ASN A 171 -7.17 12.27 3.43
C ASN A 171 -7.01 13.54 4.28
N PRO A 172 -6.02 14.40 4.01
CA PRO A 172 -4.99 14.32 2.96
C PRO A 172 -3.93 13.22 3.20
N GLU A 173 -2.90 13.15 2.33
CA GLU A 173 -1.79 12.20 2.49
C GLU A 173 -1.08 12.38 3.85
N PRO A 174 -0.91 11.30 4.63
CA PRO A 174 -0.26 11.34 5.94
C PRO A 174 1.27 11.18 5.84
N GLU A 175 1.98 11.61 6.88
CA GLU A 175 3.40 11.30 7.08
C GLU A 175 3.55 10.00 7.88
N ILE A 176 4.41 9.10 7.41
CA ILE A 176 4.73 7.83 8.07
C ILE A 176 6.18 7.84 8.56
N LEU A 177 6.39 7.41 9.80
CA LEU A 177 7.69 7.43 10.47
C LEU A 177 7.92 6.12 11.22
N TRP A 178 9.13 5.59 11.05
CA TRP A 178 9.64 4.49 11.87
C TRP A 178 10.47 5.04 13.02
N LEU A 179 10.16 4.63 14.25
CA LEU A 179 10.82 5.10 15.46
C LEU A 179 11.38 3.92 16.27
N ASN A 180 12.51 4.14 16.94
CA ASN A 180 13.03 3.23 17.94
C ASN A 180 12.35 3.42 19.31
N SER A 181 12.80 2.70 20.34
CA SER A 181 12.27 2.82 21.71
C SER A 181 12.57 4.14 22.41
N GLU A 182 13.53 4.92 21.92
CA GLU A 182 13.91 6.23 22.43
C GLU A 182 13.12 7.36 21.75
N GLY A 183 12.42 7.05 20.66
CA GLY A 183 11.66 8.00 19.84
C GLY A 183 12.44 8.57 18.66
N ASP A 184 13.63 8.06 18.38
CA ASP A 184 14.46 8.50 17.25
C ASP A 184 14.03 7.84 15.94
N SER A 185 14.08 8.61 14.85
CA SER A 185 13.74 8.14 13.51
C SER A 185 14.75 7.12 12.99
N LEU A 186 14.24 6.00 12.47
CA LEU A 186 15.04 4.98 11.80
C LEU A 186 15.24 5.30 10.31
N PRO A 187 16.38 4.90 9.71
CA PRO A 187 16.59 5.02 8.27
C PRO A 187 15.69 4.02 7.53
N ALA A 188 14.55 4.51 7.05
CA ALA A 188 13.58 3.76 6.28
C ALA A 188 13.79 3.96 4.76
N GLU A 189 13.23 3.06 3.97
CA GLU A 189 13.14 3.22 2.52
C GLU A 189 12.11 4.30 2.14
N ASN A 190 12.06 4.63 0.86
CA ASN A 190 11.09 5.58 0.34
C ASN A 190 9.67 5.12 0.63
N THR A 191 8.81 6.09 0.97
CA THR A 191 7.39 5.85 1.17
C THR A 191 6.72 5.50 -0.16
N GLU A 192 5.94 4.44 -0.15
CA GLU A 192 5.06 4.04 -1.24
C GLU A 192 3.65 4.53 -0.94
N THR A 193 3.12 5.41 -1.78
CA THR A 193 1.77 5.96 -1.65
C THR A 193 0.92 5.54 -2.84
N ASP A 194 -0.26 4.99 -2.55
CA ASP A 194 -1.33 4.71 -3.50
C ASP A 194 -2.59 5.49 -3.12
N ARG A 195 -3.41 5.88 -4.10
CA ARG A 195 -4.65 6.62 -3.85
C ARG A 195 -5.83 5.93 -4.51
N ASP A 196 -6.82 5.58 -3.69
CA ASP A 196 -8.07 4.96 -4.13
C ASP A 196 -9.29 5.85 -3.81
N THR A 197 -10.49 5.28 -3.85
CA THR A 197 -11.75 5.99 -3.56
C THR A 197 -11.97 6.28 -2.07
N GLU A 198 -11.27 5.58 -1.18
CA GLU A 198 -11.36 5.71 0.27
C GLU A 198 -10.27 6.64 0.83
N GLY A 199 -9.18 6.86 0.09
CA GLY A 199 -8.16 7.87 0.40
C GLY A 199 -6.75 7.45 -0.02
N PHE A 200 -5.77 7.96 0.69
CA PHE A 200 -4.37 7.60 0.57
C PHE A 200 -4.07 6.35 1.41
N ASN A 201 -3.43 5.40 0.75
CA ASN A 201 -2.86 4.18 1.33
C ASN A 201 -1.35 4.32 1.29
N VAL A 202 -0.72 4.30 2.46
CA VAL A 202 0.71 4.60 2.60
C VAL A 202 1.42 3.40 3.19
N LYS A 203 2.58 3.05 2.62
CA LYS A 203 3.43 1.97 3.09
C LYS A 203 4.88 2.43 3.17
N GLN A 204 5.59 1.96 4.19
CA GLN A 204 7.01 2.25 4.31
C GLN A 204 7.75 1.06 4.91
N ARG A 205 8.89 0.75 4.29
CA ARG A 205 9.76 -0.36 4.67
C ARG A 205 10.93 0.13 5.52
N VAL A 206 11.31 -0.65 6.52
CA VAL A 206 12.54 -0.46 7.28
C VAL A 206 13.36 -1.75 7.33
N ILE A 207 14.67 -1.63 7.17
CA ILE A 207 15.61 -2.73 7.32
C ILE A 207 16.29 -2.60 8.68
N VAL A 208 16.03 -3.54 9.56
CA VAL A 208 16.55 -3.54 10.93
C VAL A 208 17.78 -4.44 10.99
N GLN A 209 18.91 -3.84 11.35
CA GLN A 209 20.11 -4.59 11.75
C GLN A 209 20.04 -4.88 13.24
N ASP A 210 20.60 -6.03 13.64
CA ASP A 210 20.76 -6.49 15.03
C ASP A 210 21.19 -5.33 15.93
N SER A 211 20.20 -4.69 16.54
CA SER A 211 20.34 -3.46 17.31
C SER A 211 19.65 -3.70 18.63
N ASN A 212 20.14 -3.03 19.66
CA ASN A 212 19.72 -3.21 21.05
C ASN A 212 18.23 -2.85 21.29
N THR A 213 17.52 -2.40 20.25
CA THR A 213 16.12 -1.97 20.27
C THR A 213 15.21 -3.14 19.95
N ASN A 214 14.68 -3.78 21.00
CA ASN A 214 13.70 -4.84 20.84
C ASN A 214 12.30 -4.32 20.48
N ARG A 215 12.05 -3.00 20.57
CA ARG A 215 10.75 -2.36 20.31
C ARG A 215 10.89 -1.29 19.26
N LEU A 216 10.04 -1.35 18.25
CA LEU A 216 9.93 -0.36 17.18
C LEU A 216 8.50 0.12 17.08
N PHE A 217 8.34 1.35 16.63
CA PHE A 217 7.03 1.99 16.45
C PHE A 217 6.90 2.45 15.00
N CYS A 218 5.73 2.20 14.43
CA CYS A 218 5.32 2.87 13.20
C CYS A 218 4.29 3.93 13.57
N ARG A 219 4.64 5.20 13.35
CA ARG A 219 3.81 6.35 13.65
C ARG A 219 3.33 6.99 12.36
N VAL A 220 2.04 7.29 12.30
CA VAL A 220 1.38 7.97 11.19
C VAL A 220 0.82 9.29 11.71
N LEU A 221 1.18 10.39 11.05
CA LEU A 221 0.81 11.76 11.40
C LEU A 221 0.03 12.39 10.26
N MET A 222 -1.11 12.99 10.56
CA MET A 222 -1.88 13.79 9.61
C MET A 222 -2.42 15.01 10.33
N ARG A 223 -1.76 16.15 10.15
CA ARG A 223 -2.07 17.39 10.89
C ARG A 223 -2.05 17.13 12.40
N ASP A 224 -3.18 17.28 13.08
CA ASP A 224 -3.33 17.05 14.52
C ASP A 224 -3.71 15.60 14.88
N HIS A 225 -3.89 14.72 13.89
CA HIS A 225 -4.18 13.31 14.10
C HIS A 225 -2.90 12.47 14.11
N MET A 226 -2.80 11.58 15.09
CA MET A 226 -1.69 10.64 15.23
C MET A 226 -2.21 9.22 15.52
N ARG A 227 -1.67 8.24 14.79
CA ARG A 227 -1.88 6.80 15.01
C ARG A 227 -0.53 6.12 15.11
N GLU A 228 -0.38 5.19 16.04
CA GLU A 228 0.87 4.46 16.24
C GLU A 228 0.60 3.00 16.55
N THR A 229 1.49 2.13 16.06
CA THR A 229 1.51 0.70 16.38
C THR A 229 2.93 0.29 16.75
N GLU A 230 3.04 -0.55 17.77
CA GLU A 230 4.31 -1.10 18.22
C GLU A 230 4.53 -2.53 17.71
N ILE A 231 5.80 -2.89 17.52
CA ILE A 231 6.24 -4.27 17.31
C ILE A 231 7.41 -4.60 18.21
N TYR A 232 7.36 -5.79 18.82
CA TYR A 232 8.47 -6.35 19.59
C TYR A 232 9.20 -7.42 18.78
N ILE A 233 10.50 -7.25 18.57
CA ILE A 233 11.37 -8.16 17.84
C ILE A 233 12.24 -8.91 18.85
N PRO A 234 12.00 -10.21 19.09
CA PRO A 234 12.82 -10.97 20.03
C PRO A 234 14.25 -11.16 19.50
N SER A 235 15.27 -10.95 20.33
CA SER A 235 16.68 -11.18 19.97
C SER A 235 16.99 -12.59 19.46
N LYS A 236 16.20 -13.60 19.84
CA LYS A 236 16.32 -14.99 19.34
C LYS A 236 16.17 -15.09 17.81
N VAL A 237 15.41 -14.17 17.20
CA VAL A 237 15.19 -14.13 15.76
C VAL A 237 16.52 -13.94 15.02
N PHE A 238 17.40 -13.05 15.50
CA PHE A 238 18.73 -12.84 14.95
C PHE A 238 19.72 -13.97 15.26
N HIS A 239 19.64 -14.59 16.45
CA HIS A 239 20.50 -15.72 16.82
C HIS A 239 20.24 -17.00 16.04
N THR A 240 18.99 -17.28 15.66
CA THR A 240 18.62 -18.51 14.95
C THR A 240 19.28 -18.57 13.58
N TRP A 241 19.32 -17.45 12.85
CA TRP A 241 20.02 -17.33 11.57
C TRP A 241 21.54 -17.48 11.74
N LYS A 242 22.13 -16.73 12.67
CA LYS A 242 23.59 -16.80 12.93
C LYS A 242 24.03 -18.21 13.32
N THR A 243 23.30 -18.87 14.23
CA THR A 243 23.59 -20.23 14.65
C THR A 243 23.48 -21.22 13.49
N ALA A 244 22.41 -21.16 12.69
CA ALA A 244 22.25 -22.03 11.53
C ALA A 244 23.42 -21.90 10.54
N VAL A 245 23.83 -20.67 10.19
CA VAL A 245 24.98 -20.43 9.32
C VAL A 245 26.27 -20.99 9.94
N THR A 246 26.51 -20.78 11.23
CA THR A 246 27.71 -21.33 11.90
C THR A 246 27.74 -22.86 11.92
N TRP A 247 26.60 -23.53 12.16
CA TRP A 247 26.53 -24.99 12.16
C TRP A 247 26.75 -25.57 10.76
N ILE A 248 26.18 -24.94 9.72
CA ILE A 248 26.40 -25.35 8.33
C ILE A 248 27.89 -25.23 7.96
N SER A 249 28.55 -24.13 8.35
CA SER A 249 29.98 -23.95 8.11
C SER A 249 30.85 -24.94 8.89
N LEU A 250 30.50 -25.28 10.14
CA LEU A 250 31.24 -26.28 10.92
C LEU A 250 31.08 -27.70 10.34
N LEU A 251 29.87 -28.05 9.89
CA LEU A 251 29.60 -29.35 9.25
C LEU A 251 30.34 -29.50 7.93
N SER A 252 30.43 -28.44 7.12
CA SER A 252 31.16 -28.48 5.86
C SER A 252 32.66 -28.68 6.09
N ILE A 253 33.26 -27.97 7.05
CA ILE A 253 34.67 -28.13 7.43
C ILE A 253 34.92 -29.54 7.95
N PHE A 254 34.06 -30.07 8.83
CA PHE A 254 34.19 -31.41 9.36
C PHE A 254 34.13 -32.48 8.26
N PHE A 255 33.23 -32.33 7.28
CA PHE A 255 33.14 -33.23 6.13
C PHE A 255 34.41 -33.20 5.27
N VAL A 256 34.98 -32.01 5.03
CA VAL A 256 36.27 -31.88 4.32
C VAL A 256 37.41 -32.57 5.08
N ILE A 257 37.45 -32.45 6.41
CA ILE A 257 38.45 -33.14 7.25
C ILE A 257 38.25 -34.66 7.19
N ILE A 258 37.01 -35.16 7.23
CA ILE A 258 36.71 -36.59 7.08
C ILE A 258 37.19 -37.09 5.72
N LEU A 259 36.87 -36.38 4.62
CA LEU A 259 37.33 -36.78 3.29
C LEU A 259 38.87 -36.74 3.18
N GLY A 260 39.52 -35.74 3.76
CA GLY A 260 40.98 -35.65 3.81
C GLY A 260 41.62 -36.79 4.61
N THR A 261 41.09 -37.11 5.78
CA THR A 261 41.60 -38.21 6.61
C THR A 261 41.32 -39.58 5.98
N MET A 262 40.14 -39.79 5.39
CA MET A 262 39.79 -41.02 4.67
C MET A 262 40.66 -41.23 3.44
N THR A 263 40.95 -40.17 2.67
CA THR A 263 41.88 -40.27 1.54
C THR A 263 43.29 -40.64 2.02
N ILE A 264 43.80 -39.99 3.07
CA ILE A 264 45.10 -40.34 3.70
C ILE A 264 45.10 -41.80 4.17
N TYR A 265 44.04 -42.26 4.82
CA TYR A 265 43.94 -43.64 5.30
C TYR A 265 43.95 -44.65 4.15
N ILE A 266 43.23 -44.37 3.05
CA ILE A 266 43.25 -45.19 1.84
C ILE A 266 44.65 -45.22 1.22
N TYR A 267 45.36 -44.09 1.16
CA TYR A 267 46.73 -44.03 0.65
C TYR A 267 47.70 -44.86 1.52
N LYS A 268 47.64 -44.72 2.85
CA LYS A 268 48.47 -45.52 3.77
C LYS A 268 48.16 -47.01 3.71
N PHE A 269 46.89 -47.39 3.73
CA PHE A 269 46.48 -48.79 3.62
C PHE A 269 46.93 -49.41 2.30
N LYS A 270 46.93 -48.62 1.22
CA LYS A 270 47.44 -49.03 -0.10
C LYS A 270 48.97 -49.20 -0.09
N GLU A 271 49.70 -48.34 0.60
CA GLU A 271 51.16 -48.42 0.75
C GLU A 271 51.59 -49.62 1.60
N GLU A 272 50.98 -49.81 2.77
CA GLU A 272 51.24 -50.96 3.66
C GLU A 272 50.81 -52.27 3.00
N GLY A 273 49.66 -52.29 2.31
CA GLY A 273 49.20 -53.45 1.55
C GLY A 273 50.15 -53.83 0.42
N SER A 274 50.79 -52.86 -0.24
CA SER A 274 51.83 -53.10 -1.24
C SER A 274 53.12 -53.64 -0.61
N ALA A 275 53.53 -53.11 0.55
CA ALA A 275 54.74 -53.57 1.25
C ALA A 275 54.60 -55.02 1.76
N VAL A 276 53.44 -55.39 2.29
CA VAL A 276 53.14 -56.77 2.73
C VAL A 276 53.17 -57.73 1.55
N LEU A 277 52.58 -57.38 0.40
CA LEU A 277 52.63 -58.20 -0.81
C LEU A 277 54.07 -58.41 -1.32
N VAL A 278 54.89 -57.36 -1.33
CA VAL A 278 56.31 -57.45 -1.73
C VAL A 278 57.12 -58.31 -0.75
N SER A 279 56.90 -58.17 0.56
CA SER A 279 57.58 -59.01 1.56
C SER A 279 57.15 -60.49 1.50
N GLY A 280 55.88 -60.76 1.20
CA GLY A 280 55.36 -62.11 0.99
C GLY A 280 55.98 -62.78 -0.25
N LEU A 281 56.16 -62.03 -1.34
CA LEU A 281 56.82 -62.51 -2.56
C LEU A 281 58.32 -62.76 -2.38
N ASN A 282 59.00 -61.98 -1.54
CA ASN A 282 60.43 -62.12 -1.29
C ASN A 282 60.76 -63.19 -0.22
N SER A 283 59.75 -63.71 0.47
CA SER A 283 59.93 -64.83 1.39
C SER A 283 60.14 -66.12 0.58
N ASN A 284 61.26 -66.79 0.83
CA ASN A 284 61.78 -67.89 0.02
C ASN A 284 61.00 -69.21 0.25
N THR A 285 59.68 -69.18 0.09
CA THR A 285 58.81 -70.36 0.16
C THR A 285 58.36 -70.74 -1.26
N SER A 286 58.99 -71.77 -1.78
CA SER A 286 58.86 -72.35 -3.13
C SER A 286 57.50 -72.99 -3.47
N SER A 287 56.40 -72.53 -2.87
CA SER A 287 55.08 -73.21 -2.96
C SER A 287 53.93 -72.34 -3.46
N LEU A 288 54.14 -71.05 -3.72
CA LEU A 288 53.10 -70.16 -4.22
C LEU A 288 52.87 -70.39 -5.72
N LYS A 289 51.95 -71.31 -6.06
CA LYS A 289 51.61 -71.64 -7.45
C LYS A 289 50.50 -70.76 -8.05
N LYS A 290 49.75 -70.01 -7.23
CA LYS A 290 48.66 -69.15 -7.71
C LYS A 290 48.44 -67.97 -6.77
N LEU A 291 48.50 -66.76 -7.32
CA LEU A 291 48.20 -65.50 -6.62
C LEU A 291 47.04 -64.83 -7.38
N ASP A 292 45.87 -64.73 -6.75
CA ASP A 292 44.71 -64.10 -7.35
C ASP A 292 44.59 -62.65 -6.87
N LEU A 293 44.73 -61.70 -7.81
CA LEU A 293 44.66 -60.26 -7.59
C LEU A 293 43.42 -59.62 -8.22
N SER A 294 42.47 -60.42 -8.73
CA SER A 294 41.28 -59.98 -9.47
C SER A 294 40.40 -58.96 -8.73
N SER A 295 40.48 -58.91 -7.40
CA SER A 295 39.68 -58.00 -6.56
C SER A 295 40.38 -56.70 -6.13
N LYS A 296 41.64 -56.44 -6.53
CA LYS A 296 42.38 -55.24 -6.10
C LYS A 296 42.78 -54.34 -7.26
N ASN A 297 42.24 -53.12 -7.27
CA ASN A 297 42.60 -52.03 -8.20
C ASN A 297 44.01 -51.49 -7.93
N LEU A 298 45.03 -52.23 -8.37
CA LEU A 298 46.42 -51.80 -8.40
C LEU A 298 46.64 -50.84 -9.58
N TYR A 299 47.01 -49.60 -9.27
CA TYR A 299 47.38 -48.60 -10.28
C TYR A 299 48.85 -48.77 -10.71
N ASP A 300 49.22 -48.14 -11.83
CA ASP A 300 50.47 -48.27 -12.59
C ASP A 300 51.77 -48.33 -11.76
N SER A 301 51.87 -47.61 -10.63
CA SER A 301 53.05 -47.64 -9.76
C SER A 301 53.23 -48.94 -8.98
N GLY A 302 52.15 -49.56 -8.49
CA GLY A 302 52.19 -50.86 -7.81
C GLY A 302 52.47 -52.01 -8.79
N VAL A 303 51.93 -51.90 -10.02
CA VAL A 303 52.19 -52.84 -11.11
C VAL A 303 53.65 -52.75 -11.56
N LYS A 304 54.22 -51.54 -11.67
CA LYS A 304 55.64 -51.34 -11.99
C LYS A 304 56.57 -52.01 -10.99
N LEU A 305 56.27 -51.89 -9.69
CA LEU A 305 57.07 -52.45 -8.61
C LEU A 305 56.98 -53.98 -8.56
N LEU A 306 55.78 -54.54 -8.78
CA LEU A 306 55.58 -55.98 -8.97
C LEU A 306 56.30 -56.52 -10.21
N SER A 307 56.26 -55.80 -11.33
CA SER A 307 56.94 -56.21 -12.57
C SER A 307 58.46 -56.21 -12.44
N ALA A 308 59.02 -55.28 -11.66
CA ALA A 308 60.46 -55.17 -11.46
C ALA A 308 61.01 -56.34 -10.63
N GLU A 309 60.26 -56.79 -9.62
CA GLU A 309 60.68 -57.89 -8.75
C GLU A 309 60.41 -59.28 -9.37
N LEU A 310 59.31 -59.45 -10.12
CA LEU A 310 59.05 -60.68 -10.90
C LEU A 310 60.09 -60.93 -11.99
N LYS A 311 60.73 -59.88 -12.51
CA LYS A 311 61.83 -59.98 -13.49
C LYS A 311 63.13 -60.53 -12.91
N LYS A 312 63.21 -60.64 -11.58
CA LYS A 312 64.39 -61.07 -10.81
C LYS A 312 64.32 -62.54 -10.39
N SER A 313 63.11 -63.08 -10.28
CA SER A 313 62.84 -64.52 -10.19
C SER A 313 62.68 -65.08 -11.60
N ASP A 314 63.38 -66.16 -11.93
CA ASP A 314 63.38 -66.81 -13.25
C ASP A 314 62.04 -67.54 -13.53
N CYS A 315 60.91 -66.84 -13.45
CA CYS A 315 59.55 -67.37 -13.58
C CYS A 315 58.79 -66.73 -14.74
N GLU A 316 58.32 -67.56 -15.66
CA GLU A 316 57.40 -67.19 -16.74
C GLU A 316 55.96 -67.11 -16.20
N VAL A 317 55.28 -65.99 -16.46
CA VAL A 317 53.94 -65.72 -15.92
C VAL A 317 52.88 -66.05 -16.96
N GLU A 318 51.96 -66.96 -16.63
CA GLU A 318 50.72 -67.19 -17.39
C GLU A 318 49.59 -66.35 -16.80
N ILE A 319 49.05 -65.41 -17.59
CA ILE A 319 47.86 -64.62 -17.21
C ILE A 319 46.62 -65.40 -17.68
N LEU A 320 45.86 -65.95 -16.74
CA LEU A 320 44.50 -66.45 -17.02
C LEU A 320 43.51 -65.35 -16.66
N GLY A 321 42.72 -64.93 -17.66
CA GLY A 321 41.74 -63.84 -17.56
C GLY A 321 40.54 -64.13 -16.67
#